data_AF-A0A9D8T2Z2-F1
#
_entry.id   AF-A0A9D8T2Z2-F1
#
_cell.length_a   1.000
_cell.length_b   1.000
_cell.length_c   1.000
_cell.angle_alpha   90.00
_cell.angle_beta   90.00
_cell.angle_gamma   90.00
#
_symmetry.space_group_name_H-M   'P 1'
#
loop_
_entity.id
_entity.type
_entity.pdbx_description
1 polymer ?
#
loop_
_entity_poly.entity_id
_entity_poly.type
_entity_poly.pdbx_seq_one_letter_code
_entity_poly.pdbx_strand_id
1 'polypeptide(L)'
;LLHGDPYSKSNPEVIYWRSRMENEVAKFDSELKLYDFRLGKNAAGEVVSLSFHLLIPHRYGMTEDEIHASLQDRMRAYKDGLELEITFLKSFI
;
A
#
# COMPACT_ATOMS: atom_id res chain seq x y z
N LEU A 1 21.64 8.64 -15.01
CA LEU A 1 20.64 8.59 -13.93
C LEU A 1 19.26 8.49 -14.57
N LEU A 2 18.88 7.28 -15.01
CA LEU A 2 17.50 6.99 -15.43
C LEU A 2 16.81 6.40 -14.20
N HIS A 3 16.01 7.20 -13.51
CA HIS A 3 15.08 6.73 -12.49
C HIS A 3 13.71 7.28 -12.89
N GLY A 4 12.86 6.39 -13.39
CA GLY A 4 11.57 6.76 -13.96
C GLY A 4 10.92 5.54 -14.55
N ASP A 5 10.46 4.65 -13.68
CA ASP A 5 9.57 3.56 -14.06
C ASP A 5 8.36 4.14 -14.83
N PRO A 6 8.11 3.72 -16.09
CA PRO A 6 7.01 4.23 -16.90
C PRO A 6 5.68 3.53 -16.57
N TYR A 7 5.40 3.25 -15.29
CA TYR A 7 4.20 2.53 -14.90
C TYR A 7 3.04 3.47 -14.57
N SER A 8 2.39 3.93 -15.64
CA SER A 8 0.99 4.36 -15.72
C SER A 8 0.50 5.34 -14.66
N LYS A 9 0.85 6.62 -14.83
CA LYS A 9 0.07 7.75 -14.27
C LYS A 9 -1.34 7.87 -14.89
N SER A 10 -1.76 6.92 -15.72
CA SER A 10 -2.94 7.00 -16.58
C SER A 10 -3.95 5.87 -16.38
N ASN A 11 -3.72 4.91 -15.47
CA ASN A 11 -4.73 3.91 -15.11
C ASN A 11 -5.62 4.45 -13.97
N PRO A 12 -6.90 4.79 -14.22
CA PRO A 12 -7.79 5.36 -13.20
C PRO A 12 -8.00 4.44 -11.99
N GLU A 13 -7.96 3.12 -12.21
CA GLU A 13 -8.15 2.13 -11.15
C GLU A 13 -6.94 2.07 -10.20
N VAL A 14 -5.73 2.18 -10.75
CA VAL A 14 -4.50 2.28 -9.94
C VAL A 14 -4.53 3.55 -9.11
N ILE A 15 -4.91 4.69 -9.71
CA ILE A 15 -5.03 5.97 -9.00
C ILE A 15 -6.07 5.84 -7.87
N TYR A 16 -7.24 5.28 -8.17
CA TYR A 16 -8.31 5.11 -7.19
C TYR A 16 -7.87 4.29 -5.96
N TRP A 17 -7.28 3.12 -6.19
CA TRP A 17 -6.84 2.26 -5.08
C TRP A 17 -5.63 2.82 -4.35
N ARG A 18 -4.68 3.41 -5.07
CA ARG A 18 -3.52 4.06 -4.48
C ARG A 18 -3.94 5.21 -3.57
N SER A 19 -4.81 6.10 -4.03
CA SER A 19 -5.29 7.23 -3.22
C SER A 19 -6.04 6.77 -1.97
N ARG A 20 -6.81 5.68 -2.04
CA ARG A 20 -7.42 5.09 -0.84
C ARG A 20 -6.39 4.57 0.14
N MET A 21 -5.40 3.82 -0.35
CA MET A 21 -4.34 3.29 0.49
C MET A 21 -3.50 4.41 1.11
N GLU A 22 -3.11 5.43 0.34
CA GLU A 22 -2.39 6.60 0.83
C GLU A 22 -3.18 7.35 1.92
N ASN A 23 -4.50 7.50 1.74
CA ASN A 23 -5.36 8.10 2.75
C ASN A 23 -5.44 7.26 4.03
N GLU A 24 -5.57 5.94 3.94
CA GLU A 24 -5.60 5.08 5.12
C GLU A 24 -4.23 5.02 5.83
N VAL A 25 -3.13 4.99 5.09
CA VAL A 25 -1.77 5.10 5.66
C VAL A 25 -1.60 6.43 6.37
N ALA A 26 -2.00 7.56 5.77
CA ALA A 26 -1.88 8.88 6.39
C ALA A 26 -2.74 9.05 7.65
N LYS A 27 -3.94 8.44 7.68
CA LYS A 27 -4.79 8.39 8.88
C LYS A 27 -4.24 7.46 9.96
N PHE A 28 -3.58 6.38 9.55
CA PHE A 28 -2.95 5.45 10.46
C PHE A 28 -1.76 6.11 11.14
N ASP A 29 -0.83 6.65 10.36
CA ASP A 29 0.31 7.42 10.83
C ASP A 29 0.95 8.23 9.70
N SER A 30 1.13 9.53 9.94
CA SER A 30 1.67 10.47 8.95
C SER A 30 3.16 10.26 8.60
N GLU A 31 3.92 9.57 9.45
CA GLU A 31 5.33 9.24 9.22
C GLU A 31 5.51 8.13 8.19
N LEU A 32 4.47 7.30 7.98
CA LEU A 32 4.52 6.21 7.02
C LEU A 32 4.36 6.73 5.59
N LYS A 33 5.15 6.17 4.67
CA LYS A 33 5.12 6.54 3.26
C LYS A 33 4.99 5.31 2.38
N LEU A 34 4.10 5.40 1.40
CA LEU A 34 3.79 4.32 0.46
C LEU A 34 4.51 4.53 -0.87
N TYR A 35 5.16 3.48 -1.37
CA TYR A 35 5.90 3.45 -2.63
C TYR A 35 5.60 2.20 -3.45
N ASP A 36 5.99 2.20 -4.72
CA ASP A 36 5.95 1.04 -5.63
C ASP A 36 4.62 0.29 -5.68
N PHE A 37 3.51 1.04 -5.66
CA PHE A 37 2.15 0.51 -5.63
C PHE A 37 1.77 -0.25 -6.91
N ARG A 38 1.19 -1.44 -6.75
CA ARG A 38 0.71 -2.33 -7.81
C ARG A 38 -0.63 -2.97 -7.44
N LEU A 39 -1.40 -3.34 -8.46
CA LEU A 39 -2.66 -4.06 -8.31
C LEU A 39 -2.47 -5.52 -8.73
N GLY A 40 -2.85 -6.45 -7.86
CA GLY A 40 -3.09 -7.84 -8.21
C GLY A 40 -4.54 -8.01 -8.67
N LYS A 41 -4.72 -8.67 -9.81
CA LYS A 41 -6.04 -8.95 -10.39
C LYS A 41 -6.22 -10.45 -10.60
N ASN A 42 -7.44 -10.93 -10.40
CA ASN A 42 -7.81 -12.30 -10.74
C ASN A 42 -8.02 -12.47 -12.26
N ALA A 43 -8.33 -13.69 -12.70
CA ALA A 43 -8.61 -14.00 -14.11
C ALA A 43 -9.83 -13.26 -14.69
N ALA A 44 -10.75 -12.81 -13.83
CA ALA A 44 -11.90 -11.99 -14.21
C ALA A 44 -11.57 -10.49 -14.32
N GLY A 45 -10.33 -10.09 -14.03
CA GLY A 45 -9.86 -8.69 -14.08
C GLY A 45 -10.22 -7.86 -12.85
N GLU A 46 -10.75 -8.48 -11.79
CA GLU A 46 -11.10 -7.82 -10.54
C GLU A 46 -9.87 -7.65 -9.66
N VAL A 47 -9.73 -6.50 -9.01
CA VAL A 47 -8.66 -6.26 -8.03
C VAL A 47 -8.88 -7.16 -6.82
N VAL A 48 -7.89 -7.99 -6.51
CA VAL A 48 -7.90 -8.93 -5.38
C VAL A 48 -6.76 -8.69 -4.39
N SER A 49 -5.65 -8.09 -4.83
CA SER A 49 -4.58 -7.68 -3.92
C SER A 49 -4.00 -6.31 -4.26
N LEU A 50 -3.46 -5.64 -3.24
CA LEU A 50 -2.70 -4.40 -3.36
C LEU A 50 -1.29 -4.67 -2.85
N SER A 51 -0.29 -4.54 -3.73
CA SER A 51 1.12 -4.73 -3.37
C SER A 51 1.83 -3.40 -3.31
N PHE A 52 2.57 -3.12 -2.25
CA PHE A 52 3.30 -1.85 -2.09
C PHE A 52 4.45 -1.95 -1.09
N HIS A 53 5.35 -0.99 -1.19
CA HIS A 53 6.39 -0.78 -0.20
C HIS A 53 5.91 0.23 0.83
N LEU A 54 6.11 -0.06 2.11
CA LEU A 54 5.79 0.84 3.20
C LEU A 54 7.06 1.22 3.95
N LEU A 55 7.44 2.49 3.86
CA LEU A 55 8.55 3.04 4.61
C LEU A 55 8.10 3.32 6.04
N ILE A 56 8.72 2.65 7.00
CA ILE A 56 8.47 2.78 8.43
C ILE A 56 9.71 3.38 9.14
N PRO A 57 9.53 4.21 10.18
CA PRO A 57 10.63 4.67 11.03
C PRO A 57 11.40 3.49 11.66
N HIS A 58 12.71 3.67 11.90
CA HIS A 58 13.54 2.59 12.45
C HIS A 58 13.09 2.15 13.86
N ARG A 59 12.60 3.08 14.66
CA ARG A 59 12.04 2.86 16.01
C ARG A 59 10.53 3.03 16.01
N TYR A 60 9.85 2.32 15.10
CA TYR A 60 8.40 2.32 15.11
C TYR A 60 7.85 1.47 16.27
N GLY A 61 6.79 1.96 16.91
CA GLY A 61 6.23 1.33 18.12
C GLY A 61 5.45 0.04 17.85
N MET A 62 5.05 -0.19 16.60
CA MET A 62 4.30 -1.37 16.17
C MET A 62 5.19 -2.29 15.32
N THR A 63 4.93 -3.58 15.44
CA THR A 63 5.50 -4.62 14.58
C THR A 63 4.92 -4.58 13.18
N GLU A 64 5.63 -5.17 12.22
CA GLU A 64 5.19 -5.28 10.83
C GLU A 64 3.83 -6.00 10.72
N ASP A 65 3.62 -7.06 11.53
CA ASP A 65 2.36 -7.80 11.59
C ASP A 65 1.19 -6.95 12.12
N GLU A 66 1.43 -6.12 13.14
CA GLU A 66 0.40 -5.23 13.69
C GLU A 66 0.02 -4.12 12.71
N ILE A 67 1.00 -3.57 11.98
CA ILE A 67 0.76 -2.58 10.92
C ILE A 67 -0.04 -3.25 9.80
N HIS A 68 0.39 -4.45 9.36
CA HIS A 68 -0.29 -5.20 8.32
C HIS A 68 -1.74 -5.48 8.69
N ALA A 69 -1.99 -6.08 9.85
CA ALA A 69 -3.35 -6.40 10.31
C ALA A 69 -4.23 -5.14 10.39
N SER A 70 -3.69 -4.04 10.93
CA SER A 70 -4.43 -2.78 11.07
C SER A 70 -4.80 -2.17 9.72
N LEU A 71 -3.87 -2.15 8.76
CA LEU A 71 -4.13 -1.65 7.41
C LEU A 71 -5.07 -2.59 6.63
N GLN A 72 -4.90 -3.91 6.81
CA GLN A 72 -5.73 -4.93 6.19
C GLN A 72 -7.20 -4.79 6.62
N ASP A 73 -7.47 -4.59 7.91
CA ASP A 73 -8.82 -4.40 8.42
C ASP A 73 -9.47 -3.10 7.91
N ARG A 74 -8.69 -2.02 7.79
CA ARG A 74 -9.17 -0.76 7.19
C ARG A 74 -9.53 -0.96 5.72
N MET A 75 -8.73 -1.72 4.98
CA MET A 75 -8.95 -1.94 3.56
C MET A 75 -10.10 -2.90 3.25
N ARG A 76 -10.42 -3.83 4.16
CA ARG A 76 -11.62 -4.68 4.09
C ARG A 76 -12.92 -3.88 4.03
N ALA A 77 -12.96 -2.70 4.65
CA ALA A 77 -14.13 -1.82 4.58
C ALA A 77 -14.42 -1.29 3.16
N TYR A 78 -13.42 -1.27 2.28
CA TYR A 78 -13.57 -0.83 0.89
C TYR A 78 -13.89 -1.99 -0.07
N LYS A 79 -13.32 -3.17 0.18
CA LYS A 79 -13.59 -4.38 -0.58
C LYS A 79 -13.29 -5.59 0.30
N ASP A 80 -14.31 -6.41 0.51
CA ASP A 80 -14.14 -7.69 1.20
C ASP A 80 -13.28 -8.63 0.35
N GLY A 81 -12.45 -9.42 1.02
CA GLY A 81 -11.49 -10.34 0.37
C GLY A 81 -10.31 -9.67 -0.34
N LEU A 82 -10.09 -8.36 -0.17
CA LEU A 82 -8.88 -7.68 -0.66
C LEU A 82 -7.67 -8.06 0.20
N GLU A 83 -6.58 -8.49 -0.40
CA GLU A 83 -5.33 -8.84 0.28
C GLU A 83 -4.28 -7.73 0.17
N LEU A 84 -3.57 -7.43 1.26
CA LEU A 84 -2.45 -6.50 1.25
C LEU A 84 -1.12 -7.25 1.24
N GLU A 85 -0.28 -6.94 0.26
CA GLU A 85 1.08 -7.46 0.15
C GLU A 85 2.05 -6.31 0.45
N ILE A 86 2.48 -6.21 1.72
CA ILE A 86 3.30 -5.09 2.19
C ILE A 86 4.75 -5.52 2.31
N THR A 87 5.64 -4.82 1.61
CA THR A 87 7.09 -4.92 1.86
C THR A 87 7.52 -3.75 2.75
N PHE A 88 8.00 -4.05 3.94
CA PHE A 88 8.45 -3.03 4.88
C PHE A 88 9.87 -2.58 4.59
N LEU A 89 10.05 -1.27 4.44
CA LEU A 89 11.36 -0.62 4.30
C LEU A 89 11.60 0.19 5.56
N LYS A 90 12.80 0.08 6.15
CA LYS A 90 13.16 0.91 7.30
C LYS A 90 13.80 2.20 6.84
N SER A 91 13.32 3.33 7.35
CA SER A 91 13.97 4.62 7.15
C SER A 91 15.33 4.63 7.85
N PHE A 92 16.40 4.91 7.12
CA PHE A 92 17.74 5.13 7.65
C PHE A 92 17.88 6.62 8.03
N ILE A 93 17.19 7.06 9.08
CA ILE A 93 17.41 8.37 9.70
C ILE A 93 17.69 8.16 11.18
#